data_AF-A0A853JGT9-F1
#
_entry.id   AF-A0A853JGT9-F1
#
_cell.length_a   1.000
_cell.length_b   1.000
_cell.length_c   1.000
_cell.angle_alpha   90.00
_cell.angle_beta   90.00
_cell.angle_gamma   90.00
#
_symmetry.space_group_name_H-M   'P 1'
#
loop_
_entity.id
_entity.type
_entity.pdbx_description
1 polymer ?
#
loop_
_entity_poly.entity_id
_entity_poly.type
_entity_poly.pdbx_seq_one_letter_code
_entity_poly.pdbx_strand_id
1 'polypeptide(L)'
;MTMSLDRFPVGMKMDVSYPEFQVSLTLLSTTQLKFEIREGPFARAEVVDIDVLPLGNGLFAVSWQEKNGAAVASIQDHDRHLVHSFAALSSGELRRMTGTFTITRPSDVAGDEGARSQPVLNVANHQQTETRHG
;
A
#
# COMPACT_ATOMS: atom_id res chain seq x y z
N MET A 1 -12.50 -9.61 15.73
CA MET A 1 -11.98 -8.55 14.85
C MET A 1 -12.39 -8.90 13.43
N THR A 2 -13.24 -8.09 12.80
CA THR A 2 -13.68 -8.35 11.43
C THR A 2 -12.56 -7.94 10.48
N MET A 3 -12.01 -8.90 9.73
CA MET A 3 -11.02 -8.62 8.69
C MET A 3 -11.78 -8.10 7.46
N SER A 4 -11.77 -6.78 7.27
CA SER A 4 -12.51 -6.10 6.18
C SER A 4 -11.57 -5.60 5.09
N LEU A 5 -12.08 -5.54 3.86
CA LEU A 5 -11.42 -4.94 2.71
C LEU A 5 -11.56 -3.40 2.67
N ASP A 6 -12.31 -2.79 3.60
CA ASP A 6 -12.52 -1.33 3.64
C ASP A 6 -11.23 -0.51 3.70
N ARG A 7 -10.14 -1.11 4.18
CA ARG A 7 -8.82 -0.49 4.28
C ARG A 7 -7.88 -0.86 3.13
N PHE A 8 -8.34 -1.62 2.15
CA PHE A 8 -7.53 -1.92 0.98
C PHE A 8 -7.31 -0.62 0.17
N PRO A 9 -6.05 -0.23 -0.14
CA PRO A 9 -5.75 1.11 -0.64
C PRO A 9 -6.01 1.27 -2.15
N VAL A 10 -7.28 1.19 -2.55
CA VAL A 10 -7.71 1.41 -3.94
C VAL A 10 -7.29 2.81 -4.43
N GLY A 11 -6.80 2.88 -5.67
CA GLY A 11 -6.24 4.08 -6.30
C GLY A 11 -4.74 4.30 -6.03
N MET A 12 -4.17 3.59 -5.06
CA MET A 12 -2.76 3.74 -4.70
C MET A 12 -1.84 3.25 -5.82
N LYS A 13 -0.74 3.97 -6.01
CA LYS A 13 0.41 3.53 -6.80
C LYS A 13 1.63 3.38 -5.92
N MET A 14 2.32 2.27 -6.08
CA MET A 14 3.55 1.98 -5.36
C MET A 14 4.60 1.40 -6.29
N ASP A 15 5.84 1.79 -6.06
CA ASP A 15 7.00 1.21 -6.71
C ASP A 15 7.67 0.25 -5.74
N VAL A 16 7.65 -1.03 -6.07
CA VAL A 16 8.26 -2.11 -5.29
C VAL A 16 9.65 -2.38 -5.83
N SER A 17 10.64 -2.33 -4.95
CA SER A 17 12.03 -2.66 -5.25
C SER A 17 12.38 -4.03 -4.70
N TYR A 18 12.59 -5.00 -5.59
CA TYR A 18 13.23 -6.28 -5.26
C TYR A 18 14.74 -6.19 -5.56
N PRO A 19 15.56 -7.12 -5.05
CA PRO A 19 17.01 -7.11 -5.31
C PRO A 19 17.39 -7.12 -6.80
N GLU A 20 16.56 -7.71 -7.65
CA GLU A 20 16.88 -7.94 -9.07
C GLU A 20 16.13 -7.02 -10.04
N PHE A 21 14.99 -6.45 -9.64
CA PHE A 21 14.17 -5.61 -10.50
C PHE A 21 13.19 -4.77 -9.68
N GLN A 22 12.60 -3.78 -10.34
CA GLN A 22 11.54 -2.94 -9.79
C GLN A 22 10.22 -3.20 -10.53
N VAL A 23 9.11 -3.16 -9.80
CA VAL A 23 7.76 -3.25 -10.35
C VAL A 23 6.90 -2.11 -9.82
N SER A 24 6.24 -1.38 -10.71
CA SER A 24 5.19 -0.43 -10.35
C SER A 24 3.87 -1.18 -10.25
N LEU A 25 3.18 -1.06 -9.12
CA LEU A 25 1.84 -1.60 -8.89
C LEU A 25 0.84 -0.44 -8.77
N THR A 26 -0.30 -0.58 -9.44
CA THR A 26 -1.47 0.31 -9.28
C THR A 26 -2.65 -0.54 -8.84
N LEU A 27 -3.19 -0.26 -7.66
CA LEU A 27 -4.36 -0.95 -7.11
C LEU A 27 -5.63 -0.32 -7.70
N LEU A 28 -6.16 -0.88 -8.78
CA LEU A 28 -7.28 -0.27 -9.52
C LEU A 28 -8.61 -0.44 -8.79
N SER A 29 -8.81 -1.59 -8.15
CA SER A 29 -9.97 -1.92 -7.31
C SER A 29 -9.59 -3.05 -6.34
N THR A 30 -10.53 -3.54 -5.55
CA THR A 30 -10.36 -4.78 -4.75
C THR A 30 -10.28 -6.05 -5.60
N THR A 31 -10.51 -5.96 -6.91
CA THR A 31 -10.55 -7.09 -7.85
C THR A 31 -9.60 -6.92 -9.02
N GLN A 32 -8.94 -5.76 -9.17
CA GLN A 32 -8.02 -5.50 -10.28
C GLN A 32 -6.76 -4.75 -9.84
N LEU A 33 -5.64 -5.14 -10.44
CA LEU A 33 -4.33 -4.52 -10.27
C LEU A 33 -3.68 -4.34 -11.63
N LYS A 34 -2.99 -3.22 -11.83
CA LYS A 34 -2.01 -3.09 -12.91
C LYS A 34 -0.61 -3.28 -12.34
N PHE A 35 0.19 -4.15 -12.93
CA PHE A 35 1.63 -4.16 -12.70
C PHE A 35 2.37 -3.68 -13.94
N GLU A 36 3.56 -3.13 -13.74
CA GLU A 36 4.45 -2.68 -14.79
C GLU A 36 5.91 -2.87 -14.37
N ILE A 37 6.62 -3.73 -15.08
CA ILE A 37 8.07 -3.91 -14.99
C ILE A 37 8.65 -3.25 -16.24
N ARG A 38 9.44 -2.20 -16.06
CA ARG A 38 9.89 -1.35 -17.18
C ARG A 38 11.00 -1.99 -18.01
N GLU A 39 11.92 -2.69 -17.35
CA GLU A 39 13.16 -3.15 -17.94
C GLU A 39 13.55 -4.55 -17.44
N GLY A 40 14.48 -5.20 -18.14
CA GLY A 40 14.98 -6.52 -17.80
C GLY A 40 14.17 -7.67 -18.40
N PRO A 41 14.51 -8.92 -18.06
CA PRO A 41 13.92 -10.12 -18.67
C PRO A 41 12.44 -10.32 -18.34
N PHE A 42 11.93 -9.61 -17.33
CA PHE A 42 10.54 -9.64 -16.89
C PHE A 42 9.75 -8.39 -17.35
N ALA A 43 10.29 -7.59 -18.27
CA ALA A 43 9.66 -6.34 -18.72
C ALA A 43 8.30 -6.60 -19.39
N ARG A 44 7.25 -6.03 -18.81
CA ARG A 44 5.85 -6.11 -19.27
C ARG A 44 4.94 -5.29 -18.37
N ALA A 45 3.77 -4.95 -18.89
CA ALA A 45 2.70 -4.35 -18.13
C ALA A 45 1.37 -5.07 -18.41
N GLU A 46 0.61 -5.33 -17.37
CA GLU A 46 -0.67 -6.03 -17.49
C GLU A 46 -1.65 -5.54 -16.42
N VAL A 47 -2.93 -5.50 -16.78
CA VAL A 47 -4.04 -5.44 -15.81
C VAL A 47 -4.52 -6.85 -15.59
N VAL A 48 -4.50 -7.29 -14.34
CA VAL A 48 -4.84 -8.64 -13.89
C VAL A 48 -5.98 -8.58 -12.88
N ASP A 49 -6.80 -9.63 -12.90
CA ASP A 49 -7.75 -9.87 -11.82
C ASP A 49 -6.98 -10.36 -10.59
N ILE A 50 -7.38 -9.87 -9.41
CA ILE A 50 -6.76 -10.19 -8.14
C ILE A 50 -7.76 -10.75 -7.15
N ASP A 51 -7.27 -11.61 -6.27
CA ASP A 51 -7.92 -11.92 -5.00
C ASP A 51 -7.18 -11.20 -3.86
N VAL A 52 -7.94 -10.60 -2.95
CA VAL A 52 -7.41 -9.90 -1.77
C VAL A 52 -7.98 -10.50 -0.50
N LEU A 53 -7.08 -10.91 0.40
CA LEU A 53 -7.43 -11.37 1.74
C LEU A 53 -6.84 -10.39 2.78
N PRO A 54 -7.67 -9.68 3.56
CA PRO A 54 -7.17 -8.86 4.66
C PRO A 54 -6.62 -9.77 5.77
N LEU A 55 -5.42 -9.48 6.24
CA LEU A 55 -4.76 -10.21 7.33
C LEU A 55 -4.77 -9.42 8.66
N GLY A 56 -5.21 -8.16 8.62
CA GLY A 56 -5.28 -7.24 9.77
C GLY A 56 -4.13 -6.23 9.79
N ASN A 57 -4.31 -5.11 10.51
CA ASN A 57 -3.26 -4.08 10.71
C ASN A 57 -2.54 -3.64 9.41
N GLY A 58 -3.30 -3.21 8.38
CA GLY A 58 -2.71 -2.76 7.12
C GLY A 58 -2.05 -3.86 6.27
N LEU A 59 -2.14 -5.12 6.69
CA LEU A 59 -1.56 -6.27 6.00
C LEU A 59 -2.59 -6.93 5.08
N PHE A 60 -2.22 -7.15 3.82
CA PHE A 60 -3.05 -7.82 2.83
C PHE A 60 -2.27 -8.91 2.10
N ALA A 61 -2.90 -10.08 1.92
CA ALA A 61 -2.47 -11.02 0.91
C ALA A 61 -3.17 -10.67 -0.41
N VAL A 62 -2.40 -10.52 -1.47
CA VAL A 62 -2.87 -10.20 -2.83
C VAL A 62 -2.29 -11.24 -3.78
N SER A 63 -3.14 -11.94 -4.52
CA SER A 63 -2.73 -12.93 -5.52
C SER A 63 -3.37 -12.70 -6.88
N TRP A 64 -2.65 -13.05 -7.94
CA TRP A 64 -3.13 -12.96 -9.32
C TRP A 64 -2.44 -14.00 -10.20
N GLN A 65 -3.03 -14.21 -11.37
CA GLN A 65 -2.42 -14.96 -12.47
C GLN A 65 -2.25 -14.02 -13.67
N GLU A 66 -1.09 -14.11 -14.32
CA GLU A 66 -0.73 -13.35 -15.51
C GLU A 66 -1.11 -14.14 -16.77
N LYS A 67 -1.30 -13.45 -17.90
CA LYS A 67 -1.68 -14.09 -19.18
C LYS A 67 -0.77 -15.23 -19.64
N ASN A 68 0.52 -15.19 -19.28
CA ASN A 68 1.47 -16.22 -19.66
C ASN A 68 1.41 -17.48 -18.77
N GLY A 69 0.47 -17.52 -17.81
CA GLY A 69 0.27 -18.63 -16.89
C GLY A 69 1.07 -18.53 -15.59
N ALA A 70 1.98 -17.56 -15.45
CA ALA A 70 2.66 -17.33 -14.20
C ALA A 70 1.68 -16.81 -13.13
N ALA A 71 1.86 -17.23 -11.88
CA ALA A 71 1.03 -16.84 -10.76
C ALA A 71 1.87 -16.17 -9.69
N VAL A 72 1.32 -15.13 -9.06
CA VAL A 72 1.98 -14.40 -7.99
C VAL A 72 1.06 -14.34 -6.79
N ALA A 73 1.62 -14.58 -5.61
CA ALA A 73 1.01 -14.26 -4.33
C ALA A 73 1.96 -13.35 -3.55
N SER A 74 1.43 -12.26 -3.01
CA SER A 74 2.19 -11.27 -2.26
C SER A 74 1.52 -10.96 -0.93
N ILE A 75 2.31 -10.82 0.12
CA ILE A 75 1.88 -10.27 1.42
C ILE A 75 2.43 -8.86 1.50
N GLN A 76 1.55 -7.88 1.62
CA GLN A 76 1.87 -6.45 1.56
C GLN A 76 1.58 -5.79 2.90
N ASP A 77 2.62 -5.35 3.60
CA ASP A 77 2.56 -4.60 4.85
C ASP A 77 2.62 -3.10 4.49
N HIS A 78 1.45 -2.46 4.48
CA HIS A 78 1.31 -1.04 4.12
C HIS A 78 1.77 -0.08 5.23
N ASP A 79 1.88 -0.54 6.47
CA ASP A 79 2.37 0.27 7.58
C ASP A 79 3.92 0.32 7.58
N ARG A 80 4.57 -0.78 7.17
CA ARG A 80 6.03 -0.90 7.14
C ARG A 80 6.65 -0.76 5.75
N HIS A 81 5.83 -0.62 4.72
CA HIS A 81 6.26 -0.56 3.32
C HIS A 81 7.10 -1.76 2.88
N LEU A 82 6.67 -2.97 3.28
CA LEU A 82 7.33 -4.23 2.98
C LEU A 82 6.41 -5.13 2.17
N VAL A 83 7.01 -5.93 1.28
CA VAL A 83 6.29 -6.95 0.54
C VAL A 83 7.09 -8.24 0.46
N HIS A 84 6.40 -9.35 0.70
CA HIS A 84 6.92 -10.70 0.49
C HIS A 84 6.13 -11.35 -0.64
N SER A 85 6.81 -11.70 -1.73
CA SER A 85 6.20 -12.22 -2.94
C SER A 85 6.72 -13.61 -3.28
N PHE A 86 5.79 -14.43 -3.75
CA PHE A 86 6.00 -15.78 -4.26
C PHE A 86 5.52 -15.79 -5.70
N ALA A 87 6.42 -15.99 -6.66
CA ALA A 87 6.09 -16.04 -8.08
C ALA A 87 6.35 -17.45 -8.62
N ALA A 88 5.30 -18.15 -8.99
CA ALA A 88 5.39 -19.38 -9.78
C ALA A 88 5.44 -18.99 -11.26
N LEU A 89 6.61 -19.11 -11.88
CA LEU A 89 6.80 -18.81 -13.29
C LEU A 89 6.13 -19.89 -14.15
N SER A 90 5.82 -19.55 -15.40
CA SER A 90 5.24 -20.49 -16.36
C SER A 90 6.16 -21.68 -16.69
N SER A 91 7.45 -21.56 -16.40
CA SER A 91 8.43 -22.67 -16.44
C SER A 91 8.27 -23.69 -15.32
N GLY A 92 7.48 -23.39 -14.29
CA GLY A 92 7.35 -24.18 -13.06
C GLY A 92 8.34 -23.78 -11.95
N GLU A 93 9.23 -22.82 -12.20
CA GLU A 93 10.13 -22.29 -11.17
C GLU A 93 9.35 -21.45 -10.14
N LEU A 94 9.64 -21.67 -8.84
CA LEU A 94 9.11 -20.85 -7.76
C LEU A 94 10.18 -19.89 -7.25
N ARG A 95 9.93 -18.60 -7.45
CA ARG A 95 10.75 -17.51 -6.91
C ARG A 95 10.16 -16.96 -5.62
N ARG A 96 11.03 -16.64 -4.66
CA ARG A 96 10.69 -16.00 -3.38
C ARG A 96 11.45 -14.70 -3.29
N MET A 97 10.72 -13.61 -3.08
CA MET A 97 11.27 -12.27 -3.14
C MET A 97 10.77 -11.48 -1.94
N THR A 98 11.66 -10.69 -1.35
CA THR A 98 11.29 -9.67 -0.36
C THR A 98 11.75 -8.34 -0.90
N GLY A 99 10.85 -7.36 -0.85
CA GLY A 99 11.12 -6.01 -1.31
C GLY A 99 10.57 -4.98 -0.35
N THR A 100 11.02 -3.75 -0.53
CA THR A 100 10.37 -2.57 0.05
C THR A 100 9.60 -1.86 -1.05
N PHE A 101 8.67 -1.00 -0.69
CA PHE A 101 8.00 -0.16 -1.68
C PHE A 101 7.91 1.29 -1.26
N THR A 102 7.78 2.17 -2.23
CA THR A 102 7.49 3.60 -2.02
C THR A 102 6.16 3.93 -2.65
N ILE A 103 5.28 4.61 -1.89
CA ILE A 103 4.01 5.09 -2.40
C ILE A 103 4.28 6.31 -3.30
N THR A 104 3.99 6.17 -4.59
CA THR A 104 4.16 7.24 -5.60
C THR A 104 2.87 8.00 -5.86
N ARG A 105 1.72 7.41 -5.51
CA ARG A 105 0.42 8.09 -5.40
C ARG A 105 -0.38 7.46 -4.25
N PRO A 106 -0.90 8.25 -3.29
CA PRO A 106 -1.73 7.72 -2.21
C PRO A 106 -3.07 7.16 -2.73
N SER A 107 -3.73 6.35 -1.91
CA SER A 107 -5.08 5.84 -2.22
C SER A 107 -6.12 6.93 -2.25
N ASP A 108 -7.20 6.71 -3.00
CA ASP A 108 -8.36 7.60 -3.01
C ASP A 108 -9.26 7.36 -1.77
N VAL A 109 -9.08 6.22 -1.09
CA VAL A 109 -9.69 5.94 0.21
C VAL A 109 -8.89 6.68 1.28
N ALA A 110 -9.56 7.57 2.03
CA ALA A 110 -8.97 8.22 3.19
C ALA A 110 -8.56 7.14 4.19
N GLY A 111 -7.25 6.95 4.36
CA GLY A 111 -6.75 6.20 5.51
C GLY A 111 -7.30 6.86 6.76
N ASP A 112 -7.93 6.09 7.64
CA ASP A 112 -8.25 6.51 9.00
C ASP A 112 -6.92 6.66 9.76
N GLU A 113 -6.12 7.65 9.36
CA GLU A 113 -5.03 8.16 10.16
C GLU A 113 -5.68 8.70 11.42
N GLY A 114 -5.42 8.02 12.54
CA GLY A 114 -5.91 8.39 13.84
C GLY A 114 -5.65 9.87 14.12
N ALA A 115 -6.70 10.68 13.95
CA ALA A 115 -6.76 12.04 14.41
C ALA A 115 -6.83 12.04 15.95
N ARG A 116 -5.68 11.77 16.60
CA ARG A 116 -5.35 12.36 17.89
C ARG A 116 -4.51 13.62 17.65
N SER A 117 -5.03 14.52 16.82
CA SER A 117 -4.67 15.93 16.93
C SER A 117 -5.40 16.47 18.15
N GLN A 118 -4.66 16.60 19.25
CA GLN A 118 -5.10 17.41 20.39
C GLN A 118 -5.52 18.79 19.86
N PRO A 119 -6.68 19.35 20.25
CA PRO A 119 -6.94 20.74 19.95
C PRO A 119 -5.94 21.57 20.76
N VAL A 120 -5.00 22.22 20.07
CA VAL A 120 -4.21 23.31 20.64
C VAL A 120 -5.22 24.40 20.96
N LEU A 121 -5.61 24.49 22.23
CA LEU A 121 -6.40 25.60 22.75
C LEU A 121 -5.53 26.84 22.67
N ASN A 122 -5.71 27.63 21.61
CA ASN A 122 -5.20 29.00 21.54
C ASN A 122 -5.91 29.82 22.63
N VAL A 123 -5.33 29.90 23.82
CA VAL A 123 -5.75 30.89 24.82
C VAL A 123 -5.20 32.23 24.38
N ALA A 124 -6.10 33.03 23.82
CA ALA A 124 -5.85 34.41 23.45
C ALA A 124 -5.34 35.21 24.67
N ASN A 125 -4.28 35.97 24.40
CA ASN A 125 -3.73 36.99 25.28
C ASN A 125 -4.79 38.07 25.55
N HIS A 126 -5.38 38.07 26.75
CA HIS A 126 -6.02 39.25 27.33
C HIS A 126 -5.68 39.30 28.81
N GLN A 127 -4.65 40.07 29.15
CA GLN A 127 -4.57 40.73 30.45
C GLN A 127 -4.50 42.23 30.22
N GLN A 128 -5.69 42.84 30.13
CA GLN A 128 -5.91 44.13 30.77
C GLN A 128 -6.16 43.84 32.25
N THR A 129 -5.34 44.38 33.13
CA THR A 129 -5.76 44.66 34.51
C THR A 129 -5.42 46.10 34.83
N GLU A 130 -6.49 46.87 34.98
CA GLU A 130 -6.55 48.18 35.58
C GLU A 130 -5.91 48.21 36.98
N THR A 131 -5.20 49.31 37.23
CA THR A 131 -5.31 50.20 38.38
C THR A 131 -5.44 49.58 39.78
N ARG A 132 -4.46 49.88 40.65
CA ARG A 132 -4.68 50.02 42.10
C ARG A 132 -4.08 51.33 42.60
N HIS A 133 -4.96 52.24 43.00
CA HIS A 133 -4.70 53.27 44.00
C HIS A 133 -4.45 52.63 45.37
N GLY A 134 -3.60 53.29 46.17
CA GLY A 134 -3.31 52.96 47.56
C GLY A 134 -1.95 53.51 47.96
#